data_AF-A0A6V7LIP7-F1
#
_entry.id   AF-A0A6V7LIP7-F1
#
_cell.length_a   1.000
_cell.length_b   1.000
_cell.length_c   1.000
_cell.angle_alpha   90.00
_cell.angle_beta   90.00
_cell.angle_gamma   90.00
#
_symmetry.space_group_name_H-M   'P 1'
#
loop_
_entity.id
_entity.type
_entity.pdbx_description
1 polymer ?
#
loop_
_entity_poly.entity_id
_entity_poly.type
_entity_poly.pdbx_seq_one_letter_code
_entity_poly.pdbx_strand_id
1 'polypeptide(L)' 'LGYKCPSNYNPADFLVATLAIAPRDEAGSRRAAQRICDAFLTSEACREMDVTLQLEVHISKSYD' A
#
# COMPACT_ATOMS: atom_id res chain seq x y z
N LEU A 1 9.03 -2.28 -7.59
CA LEU A 1 8.32 -3.55 -7.90
C LEU A 1 8.00 -3.75 -9.39
N GLY A 2 8.27 -2.79 -10.29
CA GLY A 2 8.18 -3.01 -11.74
C GLY A 2 6.80 -2.78 -12.38
N TYR A 3 5.75 -2.59 -11.58
CA TYR A 3 4.43 -2.19 -12.06
C TYR A 3 4.47 -0.77 -12.66
N LYS A 4 3.90 -0.62 -13.85
CA LYS A 4 3.71 0.67 -14.52
C LYS A 4 2.25 0.78 -14.94
N CYS A 5 1.58 1.85 -14.51
CA CYS A 5 0.23 2.15 -14.96
C CYS A 5 0.28 2.48 -16.46
N PRO A 6 -0.51 1.80 -17.31
CA PRO A 6 -0.65 2.20 -18.70
C PRO A 6 -1.23 3.60 -18.82
N SER A 7 -0.87 4.34 -19.87
CA SER A 7 -1.29 5.73 -20.08
C SER A 7 -2.79 5.91 -20.31
N ASN A 8 -3.48 4.84 -20.70
CA ASN A 8 -4.92 4.80 -20.95
C ASN A 8 -5.72 4.23 -19.76
N TYR A 9 -5.10 4.05 -18.60
CA TYR A 9 -5.76 3.59 -17.37
C TYR A 9 -5.83 4.71 -16.35
N ASN A 10 -6.92 4.73 -15.58
CA ASN A 10 -6.97 5.49 -14.34
C ASN A 10 -5.97 4.88 -13.33
N PRO A 11 -5.04 5.67 -12.76
CA PRO A 11 -4.07 5.18 -11.80
C PRO A 11 -4.70 4.50 -10.57
N ALA A 12 -5.85 5.01 -10.08
CA ALA A 12 -6.52 4.43 -8.94
C ALA A 12 -7.04 3.02 -9.26
N ASP A 13 -7.72 2.87 -10.40
CA ASP A 13 -8.26 1.58 -10.84
C ASP A 13 -7.13 0.57 -11.12
N PHE A 14 -6.01 1.03 -11.67
CA PHE A 14 -4.82 0.19 -11.87
C PHE A 14 -4.26 -0.34 -10.55
N LEU A 15 -4.15 0.50 -9.51
CA LEU A 15 -3.65 0.09 -8.20
C LEU A 15 -4.59 -0.91 -7.53
N VAL A 16 -5.91 -0.65 -7.55
CA VAL A 16 -6.92 -1.57 -7.01
C VAL A 16 -6.85 -2.92 -7.72
N ALA A 17 -6.80 -2.92 -9.06
CA ALA A 17 -6.69 -4.15 -9.85
C ALA A 17 -5.38 -4.90 -9.57
N THR A 18 -4.27 -4.20 -9.35
CA THR A 18 -2.97 -4.80 -9.03
C THR A 18 -2.97 -5.52 -7.68
N LEU A 19 -3.74 -5.03 -6.72
CA LEU A 19 -3.85 -5.63 -5.37
C LEU A 19 -4.97 -6.67 -5.25
N ALA A 20 -5.89 -6.73 -6.22
CA ALA A 20 -7.05 -7.61 -6.17
C ALA A 20 -6.68 -9.10 -6.28
N ILE A 21 -7.41 -9.94 -5.54
CA ILE A 21 -7.31 -11.40 -5.65
C ILE A 21 -8.22 -11.88 -6.79
N ALA A 22 -7.62 -12.31 -7.90
CA ALA A 22 -8.38 -12.76 -9.05
C ALA A 22 -8.92 -14.19 -8.83
N PRO A 23 -10.22 -14.47 -9.07
CA PRO A 23 -10.80 -15.81 -8.87
C PRO A 23 -10.13 -16.93 -9.69
N ARG A 24 -9.46 -16.57 -10.79
CA ARG A 24 -8.76 -17.52 -11.68
C ARG A 24 -7.26 -17.66 -11.38
N ASP A 25 -6.72 -16.85 -10.48
CA ASP A 25 -5.31 -16.89 -10.08
C ASP A 25 -5.12 -16.45 -8.62
N GLU A 26 -5.93 -17.00 -7.70
CA GLU A 26 -5.94 -16.52 -6.32
C GLU A 26 -4.57 -16.63 -5.64
N ALA A 27 -3.85 -17.74 -5.90
CA ALA A 27 -2.54 -17.97 -5.33
C ALA A 27 -1.49 -17.01 -5.89
N GLY A 28 -1.52 -16.72 -7.20
CA GLY A 28 -0.63 -15.74 -7.84
C GLY A 28 -0.91 -14.34 -7.34
N SER A 29 -2.17 -13.91 -7.37
CA SER A 29 -2.60 -12.61 -6.86
C SER A 29 -2.25 -12.41 -5.39
N ARG A 30 -2.47 -13.42 -4.53
CA ARG A 30 -2.14 -13.32 -3.10
C ARG A 30 -0.64 -13.15 -2.87
N ARG A 31 0.20 -13.89 -3.61
CA ARG A 31 1.65 -13.71 -3.54
C ARG A 31 2.08 -12.32 -4.04
N ALA A 32 1.47 -11.81 -5.10
CA ALA A 32 1.76 -10.47 -5.60
C ALA A 32 1.38 -9.39 -4.59
N ALA A 33 0.15 -9.44 -4.05
CA ALA A 33 -0.33 -8.51 -3.04
C ALA A 33 0.57 -8.54 -1.79
N GLN A 34 0.92 -9.72 -1.28
CA GLN A 34 1.82 -9.85 -0.14
C GLN A 34 3.17 -9.18 -0.40
N ARG A 35 3.80 -9.44 -1.55
CA ARG A 35 5.08 -8.82 -1.91
C ARG A 35 5.00 -7.30 -2.00
N ILE A 36 3.87 -6.75 -2.46
CA ILE A 36 3.64 -5.31 -2.48
C ILE A 36 3.55 -4.75 -1.07
N CYS A 37 2.76 -5.39 -0.19
CA CYS A 37 2.66 -5.01 1.22
C CYS A 37 4.01 -5.08 1.94
N ASP A 38 4.76 -6.17 1.78
CA ASP A 38 6.08 -6.34 2.40
C ASP A 38 7.08 -5.26 1.96
N ALA A 39 7.06 -4.92 0.67
CA ALA A 39 7.89 -3.83 0.14
C ALA A 39 7.46 -2.47 0.69
N PHE A 40 6.17 -2.23 0.89
CA PHE A 40 5.67 -0.99 1.49
C PHE A 40 6.09 -0.89 2.96
N LEU A 41 5.96 -1.96 3.76
CA LEU A 41 6.34 -1.97 5.17
C LEU A 41 7.82 -1.65 5.43
N THR A 42 8.68 -1.90 4.45
CA THR A 42 10.12 -1.59 4.53
C THR A 42 10.50 -0.26 3.86
N SER A 43 9.53 0.42 3.24
CA SER A 43 9.74 1.67 2.49
C SER A 43 9.86 2.89 3.40
N GLU A 44 10.47 3.95 2.87
CA GLU A 44 10.55 5.25 3.53
C GLU A 44 9.16 5.88 3.73
N ALA A 45 8.26 5.74 2.76
CA ALA A 45 6.90 6.26 2.86
C ALA A 45 6.14 5.69 4.07
N CYS A 46 6.26 4.37 4.32
CA CYS A 46 5.65 3.76 5.51
C CYS A 46 6.25 4.33 6.80
N ARG A 47 7.58 4.52 6.85
CA ARG A 47 8.24 5.13 8.02
C ARG A 47 7.78 6.56 8.27
N GLU A 48 7.67 7.38 7.22
CA GLU A 48 7.20 8.77 7.35
C GLU A 48 5.76 8.84 7.85
N MET A 49 4.89 7.96 7.34
CA MET A 49 3.52 7.81 7.84
C MET A 49 3.50 7.43 9.32
N ASP A 50 4.32 6.46 9.74
CA ASP A 50 4.40 6.04 11.15
C ASP A 50 4.82 7.20 12.06
N VAL A 51 5.81 8.01 11.67
CA VAL A 51 6.24 9.19 12.44
C VAL A 51 5.10 10.21 12.55
N THR A 52 4.40 10.47 11.45
CA THR A 52 3.28 11.42 11.42
C THR A 52 2.16 10.98 12.36
N LEU A 53 1.76 9.70 12.28
CA LEU A 53 0.73 9.13 13.14
C LEU A 53 1.15 9.16 14.62
N GLN A 54 2.40 8.84 14.93
CA GLN A 54 2.90 8.90 16.32
C GLN A 54 2.84 10.33 16.88
N LEU A 55 3.16 11.33 16.06
CA LEU A 55 3.08 12.73 16.45
C LEU A 55 1.62 13.14 16.72
N GLU A 56 0.70 12.83 15.81
CA GLU A 56 -0.73 13.12 15.99
C GLU A 56 -1.29 12.46 17.27
N VAL A 57 -0.90 11.20 17.53
CA VAL A 57 -1.29 10.49 18.76
C VAL A 57 -0.71 11.15 20.00
N HIS A 58 0.55 11.60 19.98
CA HIS A 58 1.17 12.28 21.10
C HIS A 58 0.48 13.62 21.39
N ILE A 59 0.21 14.40 20.34
CA ILE A 59 -0.51 15.67 20.41
C ILE A 59 -1.89 15.44 21.03
N SER A 60 -2.69 14.49 20.51
CA SER A 60 -4.02 14.19 21.05
C SER A 60 -3.98 13.88 22.55
N LYS A 61 -3.02 13.04 22.99
CA LYS A 61 -2.88 12.67 24.41
C LYS A 61 -2.40 13.79 25.32
N SER A 62 -1.74 14.82 24.77
CA SER A 62 -1.27 15.96 25.56
C SER A 62 -2.38 16.99 25.86
N TYR A 63 -3.49 16.92 25.12
CA TYR A 63 -4.65 17.79 25.28
C TYR A 63 -5.84 17.14 26.00
N ASP A 64 -5.74 15.84 26.33
CA ASP A 64 -6.67 15.09 27.20
C ASP A 64 -6.20 15.14 28.67
#